data_AF-A0A5J4QUX4-F1
#
_entry.id   AF-A0A5J4QUX4-F1
#
_cell.length_a   1.000
_cell.length_b   1.000
_cell.length_c   1.000
_cell.angle_alpha   90.00
_cell.angle_beta   90.00
_cell.angle_gamma   90.00
#
_symmetry.space_group_name_H-M   'P 1'
#
loop_
_entity.id
_entity.type
_entity.pdbx_description
1 polymer ?
#
loop_
_entity_poly.entity_id
_entity_poly.type
_entity_poly.pdbx_seq_one_letter_code
_entity_poly.pdbx_strand_id
1 'polypeptide(L)'
;MLETEIPKISAINASLLKLNQNLEETSREKPRLNKYLQGLKNNKEKIKKEIIKAENGISALYEEQEKSRRLRDLNLRRGKVIGRISLFLESLDFTEDQSLDNKIALLRSEIDDLLLLVDKESKADKMASIINRINLQMSNWVQNLDIEHEGSLIRFDISKLTLIADSTTRSIPLFQMGSGANWVSYHLLIHFALHQYFIQANRPVPHFLMIDQPTQVYFPPEKDVNNDGSIQESSDEIAVKKIFDFIVDTTESLESNFQVIITDHAYLRTEKFQQCVREVWRNGVKLIPQDWLENVDEENENNI
;
A
#
# COMPACT_ATOMS: atom_id res chain seq x y z
N MET A 1 -87.41 71.69 -110.50
CA MET A 1 -86.73 72.97 -110.78
C MET A 1 -85.99 73.43 -109.54
N LEU A 2 -84.70 73.11 -109.48
CA LEU A 2 -83.60 73.90 -108.90
C LEU A 2 -82.38 73.31 -109.61
N GLU A 3 -81.87 74.09 -110.55
CA GLU A 3 -80.90 73.72 -111.58
C GLU A 3 -79.54 73.40 -110.95
N THR A 4 -79.10 72.14 -111.06
CA THR A 4 -77.69 71.80 -110.86
C THR A 4 -77.00 71.92 -112.21
N GLU A 5 -76.34 73.07 -112.44
CA GLU A 5 -75.48 73.32 -113.60
C GLU A 5 -74.46 72.18 -113.76
N ILE A 6 -74.46 71.56 -114.94
CA ILE A 6 -73.49 70.55 -115.33
C ILE A 6 -72.12 71.25 -115.44
N PRO A 7 -71.09 70.82 -114.68
CA PRO A 7 -69.83 71.53 -114.62
C PRO A 7 -69.17 71.59 -116.00
N LYS A 8 -68.85 72.81 -116.44
CA LYS A 8 -68.07 73.05 -117.66
C LYS A 8 -66.77 72.23 -117.59
N ILE A 9 -66.32 71.68 -118.73
CA ILE A 9 -65.10 70.85 -118.84
C ILE A 9 -63.87 71.49 -118.15
N SER A 10 -63.82 72.82 -118.09
CA SER A 10 -62.82 73.59 -117.35
C SER A 10 -62.78 73.31 -115.84
N ALA A 11 -63.93 73.10 -115.18
CA ALA A 11 -64.03 72.84 -113.76
C ALA A 11 -63.56 71.42 -113.38
N ILE A 12 -63.81 70.43 -114.24
CA ILE A 12 -63.32 69.06 -114.05
C ILE A 12 -61.79 69.02 -114.23
N ASN A 13 -61.26 69.68 -115.26
CA ASN A 13 -59.82 69.78 -115.47
C ASN A 13 -59.11 70.56 -114.35
N ALA A 14 -59.74 71.62 -113.82
CA ALA A 14 -59.20 72.35 -112.67
C ALA A 14 -59.18 71.49 -111.40
N SER A 15 -60.23 70.71 -111.14
CA SER A 15 -60.25 69.75 -110.02
C SER A 15 -59.23 68.63 -110.18
N LEU A 16 -59.06 68.08 -111.39
CA LEU A 16 -58.04 67.05 -111.67
C LEU A 16 -56.61 67.59 -111.52
N LEU A 17 -56.33 68.82 -111.98
CA LEU A 17 -55.06 69.50 -111.76
C LEU A 17 -54.80 69.74 -110.27
N LYS A 18 -55.82 70.18 -109.53
CA LYS A 18 -55.73 70.39 -108.08
C LYS A 18 -55.51 69.08 -107.32
N LEU A 19 -56.13 67.99 -107.77
CA LEU A 19 -55.94 66.65 -107.19
C LEU A 19 -54.55 66.08 -107.51
N ASN A 20 -54.03 66.32 -108.72
CA ASN A 20 -52.65 65.95 -109.08
C ASN A 20 -51.61 66.77 -108.30
N GLN A 21 -51.83 68.08 -108.13
CA GLN A 21 -50.97 68.93 -107.28
C GLN A 21 -51.01 68.47 -105.81
N ASN A 22 -52.20 68.16 -105.28
CA ASN A 22 -52.33 67.65 -103.91
C ASN A 22 -51.67 66.26 -103.75
N LEU A 23 -51.75 65.40 -104.76
CA LEU A 23 -51.07 64.09 -104.79
C LEU A 23 -49.54 64.26 -104.89
N GLU A 24 -49.04 65.22 -105.67
CA GLU A 24 -47.61 65.55 -105.74
C GLU A 24 -47.09 66.13 -104.41
N GLU A 25 -47.85 67.01 -103.74
CA GLU A 25 -47.50 67.53 -102.41
C GLU A 25 -47.48 66.42 -101.35
N THR A 26 -48.48 65.53 -101.36
CA THR A 26 -48.54 64.38 -100.44
C THR A 26 -47.41 63.37 -100.71
N SER A 27 -47.03 63.20 -101.98
CA SER A 27 -45.86 62.38 -102.38
C SER A 27 -44.53 63.02 -101.94
N ARG A 28 -44.45 64.37 -101.90
CA ARG A 28 -43.28 65.11 -101.38
C ARG A 28 -43.14 65.09 -99.86
N GLU A 29 -44.23 64.94 -99.10
CA GLU A 29 -44.17 64.88 -97.63
C GLU A 29 -43.90 63.48 -97.05
N LYS A 30 -44.29 62.42 -97.78
CA LYS A 30 -44.08 61.01 -97.39
C LYS A 30 -42.62 60.66 -96.98
N PRO A 31 -41.56 61.17 -97.65
CA PRO A 31 -40.17 60.93 -97.27
C PRO A 31 -39.79 61.60 -95.94
N ARG A 32 -40.31 62.80 -95.65
CA ARG A 32 -40.07 63.51 -94.38
C ARG A 32 -40.70 62.76 -93.20
N LEU A 33 -41.93 62.28 -93.37
CA LEU A 33 -42.63 61.51 -92.35
C LEU A 33 -41.92 60.18 -92.06
N ASN A 34 -41.47 59.47 -93.10
CA ASN A 34 -40.69 58.24 -92.96
C ASN A 34 -39.36 58.47 -92.25
N LYS A 35 -38.66 59.58 -92.54
CA LYS A 35 -37.41 59.95 -91.86
C LYS A 35 -37.64 60.24 -90.37
N TYR A 36 -38.73 60.92 -90.02
CA TYR A 36 -39.11 61.17 -88.63
C TYR A 36 -39.49 59.88 -87.89
N LEU A 37 -40.30 59.01 -88.51
CA LEU A 37 -40.62 57.68 -88.01
C LEU A 37 -39.38 56.81 -87.79
N GLN A 38 -38.41 56.86 -88.70
CA GLN A 38 -37.14 56.16 -88.57
C GLN A 38 -36.31 56.73 -87.42
N GLY A 39 -36.31 58.05 -87.23
CA GLY A 39 -35.71 58.72 -86.07
C GLY A 39 -36.34 58.27 -84.75
N LEU A 40 -37.67 58.22 -84.67
CA LEU A 40 -38.39 57.73 -83.49
C LEU A 40 -38.10 56.25 -83.21
N LYS A 41 -38.03 55.40 -84.25
CA LYS A 41 -37.63 53.98 -84.11
C LYS A 41 -36.21 53.85 -83.57
N ASN A 42 -35.27 54.65 -84.08
CA ASN A 42 -33.88 54.65 -83.60
C ASN A 42 -33.79 55.11 -82.14
N ASN A 43 -34.57 56.13 -81.75
CA ASN A 43 -34.64 56.59 -80.35
C ASN A 43 -35.24 55.51 -79.44
N LYS A 44 -36.30 54.82 -79.87
CA LYS A 44 -36.88 53.69 -79.14
C LYS A 44 -35.84 52.59 -78.92
N GLU A 45 -35.09 52.22 -79.95
CA GLU A 45 -34.03 51.20 -79.83
C GLU A 45 -32.88 51.67 -78.92
N LYS A 46 -32.52 52.96 -78.97
CA LYS A 46 -31.51 53.53 -78.06
C LYS A 46 -31.96 53.47 -76.60
N ILE A 47 -33.18 53.93 -76.30
CA ILE A 47 -33.75 53.89 -74.95
C ILE A 47 -33.88 52.43 -74.48
N LYS A 48 -34.30 51.51 -75.35
CA LYS A 48 -34.37 50.08 -75.02
C LYS A 48 -33.00 49.50 -74.64
N LYS A 49 -31.93 49.86 -75.37
CA LYS A 49 -30.56 49.47 -75.02
C LYS A 49 -30.11 50.06 -73.68
N GLU A 50 -30.48 51.31 -73.39
CA GLU A 50 -30.18 51.95 -72.10
C GLU A 50 -30.92 51.27 -70.94
N ILE A 51 -32.19 50.88 -71.13
CA ILE A 51 -32.97 50.10 -70.15
C ILE A 51 -32.30 48.76 -69.89
N ILE A 52 -31.95 47.99 -70.93
CA ILE A 52 -31.28 46.69 -70.76
C ILE A 52 -29.94 46.86 -70.03
N LYS A 53 -29.18 47.92 -70.34
CA LYS A 53 -27.92 48.21 -69.64
C LYS A 53 -28.16 48.53 -68.16
N ALA A 54 -29.20 49.30 -67.85
CA ALA A 54 -29.59 49.62 -66.48
C ALA A 54 -30.09 48.38 -65.72
N GLU A 55 -30.91 47.54 -66.33
CA GLU A 55 -31.41 46.29 -65.76
C GLU A 55 -30.27 45.30 -65.44
N ASN A 56 -29.32 45.16 -66.37
CA ASN A 56 -28.12 44.36 -66.13
C ASN A 56 -27.26 44.94 -65.00
N GLY A 57 -27.13 46.27 -64.94
CA GLY A 57 -26.44 46.95 -63.84
C GLY A 57 -27.11 46.73 -62.48
N ILE A 58 -28.44 46.82 -62.44
CA ILE A 58 -29.24 46.55 -61.24
C ILE A 58 -29.09 45.09 -60.80
N SER A 59 -29.14 44.16 -61.75
CA SER A 59 -28.98 42.72 -61.47
C SER A 59 -27.59 42.41 -60.92
N ALA A 60 -26.55 43.00 -61.50
CA ALA A 60 -25.17 42.87 -61.01
C ALA A 60 -25.01 43.45 -59.59
N LEU A 61 -25.64 44.60 -59.29
CA LEU A 61 -25.62 45.19 -57.94
C LEU A 61 -26.34 44.30 -56.92
N TYR A 62 -27.47 43.68 -57.29
CA TYR A 62 -28.15 42.73 -56.41
C TYR A 62 -27.30 41.49 -56.12
N GLU A 63 -26.64 40.92 -57.13
CA GLU A 63 -25.71 39.79 -56.95
C GLU A 63 -24.52 40.16 -56.04
N GLU A 64 -23.95 41.35 -56.23
CA GLU A 64 -22.85 41.86 -55.41
C GLU A 64 -23.30 42.07 -53.95
N GLN A 65 -24.48 42.66 -53.76
CA GLN A 65 -25.05 42.87 -52.44
C GLN A 65 -25.30 41.54 -51.72
N GLU A 66 -25.79 40.52 -52.42
CA GLU A 66 -26.00 39.19 -51.86
C GLU A 66 -24.68 38.52 -51.47
N LYS A 67 -23.66 38.57 -52.34
CA LYS A 67 -22.30 38.07 -52.04
C LYS A 67 -21.71 38.78 -50.81
N SER A 68 -21.85 40.10 -50.74
CA SER A 68 -21.39 40.92 -49.61
C SER A 68 -22.11 40.56 -48.30
N ARG A 69 -23.42 40.29 -48.37
CA ARG A 69 -24.20 39.83 -47.21
C ARG A 69 -23.73 38.45 -46.72
N ARG A 70 -23.54 37.49 -47.63
CA ARG A 70 -23.03 36.14 -47.29
C ARG A 70 -21.63 36.20 -46.65
N LEU A 71 -20.75 37.06 -47.17
CA LEU A 71 -19.41 37.28 -46.59
C LEU A 71 -19.49 37.89 -45.20
N ARG A 72 -20.36 38.89 -44.99
CA ARG A 72 -20.59 39.48 -43.66
C ARG A 72 -21.10 38.45 -42.65
N ASP A 73 -22.08 37.64 -43.03
CA ASP A 73 -22.62 36.58 -42.17
C ASP A 73 -21.54 35.53 -41.81
N LEU A 74 -20.71 35.15 -42.78
CA LEU A 74 -19.59 34.22 -42.55
C LEU A 74 -18.57 34.81 -41.58
N ASN A 75 -18.18 36.08 -41.77
CA ASN A 75 -17.24 36.76 -40.87
C ASN A 75 -17.81 36.92 -39.46
N LEU A 76 -19.11 37.20 -39.32
CA LEU A 76 -19.77 37.29 -38.02
C LEU A 76 -19.77 35.93 -37.30
N ARG A 77 -20.00 34.82 -38.03
CA ARG A 77 -19.89 33.46 -37.48
C ARG A 77 -18.46 33.14 -37.05
N ARG A 78 -17.45 33.48 -37.87
CA ARG A 78 -16.04 33.32 -37.53
C ARG A 78 -15.66 34.11 -36.28
N GLY A 79 -16.08 35.37 -36.19
CA GLY A 79 -15.88 36.22 -35.02
C GLY A 79 -16.49 35.62 -33.75
N LYS A 80 -17.72 35.08 -33.83
CA LYS A 80 -18.35 34.37 -32.70
C LYS A 80 -17.57 33.13 -32.26
N VAL A 81 -17.06 32.34 -33.20
CA VAL A 81 -16.25 31.15 -32.90
C VAL A 81 -14.93 31.54 -32.24
N ILE A 82 -14.21 32.51 -32.81
CA ILE A 82 -12.95 33.01 -32.24
C ILE A 82 -13.18 33.57 -30.84
N GLY A 83 -14.23 34.37 -30.64
CA GLY A 83 -14.56 34.91 -29.33
C GLY A 83 -14.89 33.83 -28.29
N ARG A 84 -15.60 32.76 -28.68
CA ARG A 84 -15.86 31.61 -27.81
C ARG A 84 -14.58 30.84 -27.46
N ILE A 85 -13.68 30.66 -28.42
CA ILE A 85 -12.38 30.01 -28.17
C ILE A 85 -11.53 30.87 -27.24
N SER A 86 -11.45 32.19 -27.46
CA SER A 86 -10.72 33.11 -26.58
C SER A 86 -11.26 33.07 -25.16
N LEU A 87 -12.59 33.20 -24.99
CA LEU A 87 -13.26 33.08 -23.68
C LEU A 87 -12.94 31.75 -22.99
N PHE A 88 -12.95 30.64 -23.74
CA PHE A 88 -12.61 29.34 -23.18
C PHE A 88 -11.15 29.30 -22.71
N LEU A 89 -10.21 29.75 -23.53
CA LEU A 89 -8.78 29.79 -23.18
C LEU A 89 -8.48 30.75 -22.03
N GLU A 90 -9.17 31.88 -21.94
CA GLU A 90 -9.07 32.84 -20.83
C GLU A 90 -9.72 32.30 -19.54
N SER A 91 -10.74 31.46 -19.66
CA SER A 91 -11.39 30.81 -18.50
C SER A 91 -10.64 29.60 -17.96
N LEU A 92 -9.69 29.05 -18.74
CA LEU A 92 -8.82 27.99 -18.28
C LEU A 92 -7.75 28.60 -17.38
N ASP A 93 -7.93 28.43 -16.08
CA ASP A 93 -6.88 28.70 -15.12
C ASP A 93 -5.83 27.58 -15.23
N PHE A 94 -4.74 27.85 -15.94
CA PHE A 94 -3.62 26.92 -16.10
C PHE A 94 -2.70 26.89 -14.88
N THR A 95 -3.11 27.47 -13.75
CA THR A 95 -2.47 27.17 -12.47
C THR A 95 -2.72 25.70 -12.18
N GLU A 96 -1.78 24.84 -12.59
CA GLU A 96 -1.66 23.49 -12.04
C GLU A 96 -1.75 23.64 -10.53
N ASP A 97 -2.77 23.02 -9.93
CA ASP A 97 -2.93 23.00 -8.50
C ASP A 97 -1.83 22.11 -7.90
N GLN A 98 -0.62 22.65 -7.84
CA GLN A 98 0.56 22.03 -7.26
C GLN A 98 0.35 21.73 -5.76
N SER A 99 -0.77 22.17 -5.16
CA SER A 99 -1.12 21.78 -3.80
C SER A 99 -1.27 20.27 -3.67
N LEU A 100 -1.80 19.57 -4.70
CA LEU A 100 -1.95 18.12 -4.68
C LEU A 100 -0.60 17.42 -4.78
N ASP A 101 0.27 17.86 -5.68
CA ASP A 101 1.62 17.28 -5.83
C ASP A 101 2.48 17.52 -4.58
N ASN A 102 2.42 18.72 -4.01
CA ASN A 102 3.07 19.03 -2.74
C ASN A 102 2.53 18.19 -1.58
N LYS A 103 1.21 17.94 -1.54
CA LYS A 103 0.57 17.12 -0.52
C LYS A 103 0.94 15.64 -0.67
N ILE A 104 1.07 15.15 -1.91
CA ILE A 104 1.58 13.80 -2.20
C ILE A 104 3.04 13.67 -1.76
N ALA A 105 3.88 14.66 -2.04
CA ALA A 105 5.28 14.65 -1.62
C ALA A 105 5.43 14.65 -0.09
N LEU A 106 4.65 15.49 0.61
CA LEU A 106 4.58 15.51 2.07
C LEU A 106 4.14 14.17 2.66
N LEU A 107 3.04 13.60 2.17
CA LEU A 107 2.54 12.30 2.64
C LEU A 107 3.53 11.17 2.38
N ARG A 108 4.26 11.18 1.25
CA ARG A 108 5.31 10.19 0.99
C ARG A 108 6.48 10.31 1.97
N SER A 109 6.93 11.53 2.27
CA SER A 109 7.97 11.75 3.28
C SER A 109 7.52 11.25 4.65
N GLU A 110 6.28 11.56 5.05
CA GLU A 110 5.72 11.10 6.33
C GLU A 110 5.61 9.57 6.40
N ILE A 111 5.22 8.92 5.30
CA ILE A 111 5.22 7.46 5.21
C ILE A 111 6.64 6.89 5.37
N ASP A 112 7.63 7.46 4.70
CA ASP A 112 9.02 6.99 4.79
C ASP A 112 9.57 7.17 6.21
N ASP A 113 9.30 8.31 6.86
CA ASP A 113 9.68 8.56 8.26
C ASP A 113 9.00 7.58 9.22
N LEU A 114 7.71 7.31 9.02
CA LEU A 114 6.97 6.31 9.81
C LEU A 114 7.50 4.89 9.58
N LEU A 115 7.87 4.54 8.34
CA LEU A 115 8.46 3.25 8.01
C LEU A 115 9.87 3.05 8.59
N LEU A 116 10.59 4.13 8.92
CA LEU A 116 11.84 4.04 9.67
C LEU A 116 11.60 3.76 11.16
N LEU A 117 10.46 4.22 11.70
CA LEU A 117 10.05 3.97 13.09
C LEU A 117 9.39 2.60 13.27
N VAL A 118 8.77 2.07 12.22
CA VAL A 118 8.21 0.72 12.20
C VAL A 118 9.34 -0.26 11.94
N ASP A 119 9.64 -1.08 12.94
CA ASP A 119 10.59 -2.18 12.79
C ASP A 119 10.18 -3.06 11.60
N LYS A 120 11.09 -3.18 10.61
CA LYS A 120 10.86 -3.96 9.39
C LYS A 120 10.78 -5.46 9.67
N GLU A 121 11.30 -5.89 10.82
CA GLU A 121 11.26 -7.28 11.24
C GLU A 121 9.91 -7.56 11.92
N SER A 122 9.13 -8.46 11.32
CA SER A 122 7.85 -8.82 11.91
C SER A 122 8.06 -9.43 13.30
N LYS A 123 7.06 -9.30 14.19
CA LYS A 123 7.10 -9.99 15.50
C LYS A 123 7.40 -11.49 15.35
N ALA A 124 6.95 -12.10 14.26
CA ALA A 124 7.20 -13.50 13.96
C ALA A 124 8.67 -13.77 13.63
N ASP A 125 9.31 -12.91 12.83
CA ASP A 125 10.72 -13.07 12.45
C ASP A 125 11.65 -12.90 13.66
N LYS A 126 11.37 -11.89 14.51
CA LYS A 126 12.07 -11.72 15.79
C LYS A 126 11.93 -12.95 16.69
N MET A 127 10.70 -13.45 16.83
CA MET A 127 10.45 -14.63 17.64
C MET A 127 11.21 -15.85 17.09
N ALA A 128 11.17 -16.06 15.78
CA ALA A 128 11.89 -17.15 15.14
C ALA A 128 13.41 -17.03 15.34
N SER A 129 13.96 -15.83 15.21
CA SER A 129 15.38 -15.54 15.46
C SER A 129 15.79 -15.87 16.90
N ILE A 130 14.98 -15.47 17.89
CA ILE A 130 15.21 -15.76 19.31
C ILE A 130 15.18 -17.26 19.58
N ILE A 131 14.14 -17.94 19.09
CA ILE A 131 13.98 -19.38 19.27
C ILE A 131 15.12 -20.15 18.62
N ASN A 132 15.59 -19.74 17.44
CA ASN A 132 16.74 -20.36 16.79
C ASN A 132 18.03 -20.24 17.61
N ARG A 133 18.27 -19.08 18.26
CA ARG A 133 19.41 -18.91 19.17
C ARG A 133 19.31 -19.84 20.38
N ILE A 134 18.14 -19.92 20.99
CA ILE A 134 17.87 -20.82 22.12
C ILE A 134 18.10 -22.28 21.70
N ASN A 135 17.57 -22.71 20.55
CA ASN A 135 17.74 -24.07 20.03
C ASN A 135 19.20 -24.43 19.78
N LEU A 136 19.97 -23.51 19.17
CA LEU A 136 21.40 -23.71 18.93
C LEU A 136 22.16 -23.91 20.25
N GLN A 137 21.86 -23.06 21.23
CA GLN A 137 22.50 -23.11 22.54
C GLN A 137 22.17 -24.41 23.29
N MET A 138 20.90 -24.81 23.31
CA MET A 138 20.48 -26.09 23.88
C MET A 138 21.17 -27.28 23.19
N SER A 139 21.29 -27.24 21.86
CA SER A 139 21.96 -28.29 21.07
C SER A 139 23.46 -28.40 21.38
N ASN A 140 24.11 -27.29 21.75
CA ASN A 140 25.50 -27.32 22.19
C ASN A 140 25.63 -27.89 23.61
N TRP A 141 24.73 -27.52 24.51
CA TRP A 141 24.76 -27.95 25.91
C TRP A 141 24.31 -29.39 26.15
N VAL A 142 23.52 -29.98 25.24
CA VAL A 142 23.06 -31.37 25.37
C VAL A 142 24.24 -32.35 25.52
N GLN A 143 25.41 -32.02 24.97
CA GLN A 143 26.63 -32.84 25.06
C GLN A 143 27.25 -32.88 26.46
N ASN A 144 26.91 -31.91 27.31
CA ASN A 144 27.42 -31.82 28.68
C ASN A 144 26.54 -32.57 29.70
N LEU A 145 25.38 -33.08 29.27
CA LEU A 145 24.42 -33.80 30.10
C LEU A 145 24.39 -35.29 29.73
N ASP A 146 23.92 -36.14 30.64
CA ASP A 146 23.76 -37.57 30.39
C ASP A 146 22.38 -37.84 29.77
N ILE A 147 22.29 -37.82 28.43
CA ILE A 147 21.01 -37.88 27.72
C ILE A 147 21.06 -38.93 26.62
N GLU A 148 20.00 -39.74 26.46
CA GLU A 148 19.89 -40.84 25.47
C GLU A 148 20.14 -40.44 23.99
N HIS A 149 20.07 -39.14 23.67
CA HIS A 149 20.11 -38.61 22.32
C HIS A 149 21.27 -37.62 22.12
N GLU A 150 22.44 -37.93 22.67
CA GLU A 150 23.67 -37.16 22.46
C GLU A 150 23.89 -36.88 20.96
N GLY A 151 24.12 -35.60 20.62
CA GLY A 151 24.32 -35.15 19.24
C GLY A 151 23.05 -34.85 18.43
N SER A 152 21.86 -35.00 19.02
CA SER A 152 20.61 -34.56 18.37
C SER A 152 20.42 -33.05 18.46
N LEU A 153 19.74 -32.46 17.45
CA LEU A 153 19.37 -31.06 17.49
C LEU A 153 18.17 -30.89 18.42
N ILE A 154 18.28 -30.03 19.42
CA ILE A 154 17.20 -29.79 20.38
C ILE A 154 16.43 -28.54 19.97
N ARG A 155 15.12 -28.72 19.75
CA ARG A 155 14.21 -27.66 19.33
C ARG A 155 13.13 -27.43 20.37
N PHE A 156 12.93 -26.16 20.73
CA PHE A 156 11.77 -25.71 21.50
C PHE A 156 10.60 -25.39 20.58
N ASP A 157 9.51 -26.12 20.74
CA ASP A 157 8.23 -25.85 20.08
C ASP A 157 7.41 -24.93 20.99
N ILE A 158 7.46 -23.62 20.70
CA ILE A 158 6.75 -22.60 21.48
C ILE A 158 5.22 -22.79 21.45
N SER A 159 4.66 -23.38 20.38
CA SER A 159 3.21 -23.57 20.26
C SER A 159 2.72 -24.69 21.17
N LYS A 160 3.55 -25.71 21.38
CA LYS A 160 3.24 -26.86 22.23
C LYS A 160 3.91 -26.79 23.61
N LEU A 161 4.76 -25.79 23.84
CA LEU A 161 5.58 -25.61 25.03
C LEU A 161 6.34 -26.89 25.41
N THR A 162 6.98 -27.50 24.41
CA THR A 162 7.70 -28.77 24.59
C THR A 162 9.02 -28.78 23.83
N LEU A 163 9.93 -29.65 24.25
CA LEU A 163 11.17 -29.91 23.53
C LEU A 163 11.02 -31.10 22.60
N ILE A 164 11.74 -31.03 21.48
CA ILE A 164 11.82 -32.07 20.46
C ILE A 164 13.30 -32.30 20.19
N ALA A 165 13.74 -33.55 20.25
CA ALA A 165 15.07 -33.96 19.78
C ALA A 165 14.92 -34.43 18.33
N ASP A 166 15.54 -33.71 17.41
CA ASP A 166 15.61 -34.04 16.00
C ASP A 166 16.88 -34.89 15.78
N SER A 167 16.68 -36.20 15.66
CA SER A 167 17.72 -37.16 15.29
C SER A 167 17.79 -37.30 13.75
N THR A 168 18.82 -37.98 13.23
CA THR A 168 19.01 -38.20 11.79
C THR A 168 17.83 -38.92 11.11
N THR A 169 17.06 -39.69 11.88
CA THR A 169 15.99 -40.56 11.36
C THR A 169 14.59 -40.18 11.83
N ARG A 170 14.45 -39.46 12.94
CA ARG A 170 13.15 -39.10 13.52
C ARG A 170 13.23 -37.89 14.45
N SER A 171 12.12 -37.16 14.53
CA SER A 171 11.84 -36.17 15.57
C SER A 171 11.16 -36.86 16.76
N ILE A 172 11.72 -36.68 17.95
CA ILE A 172 11.23 -37.31 19.18
C ILE A 172 10.76 -36.20 20.12
N PRO A 173 9.46 -36.07 20.39
CA PRO A 173 8.97 -35.13 21.39
C PRO A 173 9.33 -35.62 22.81
N LEU A 174 9.46 -34.69 23.76
CA LEU A 174 9.92 -34.97 25.13
C LEU A 174 9.18 -36.13 25.81
N PHE A 175 7.87 -36.24 25.66
CA PHE A 175 7.07 -37.31 26.28
C PHE A 175 7.38 -38.72 25.74
N GLN A 176 8.06 -38.83 24.60
CA GLN A 176 8.52 -40.10 24.02
C GLN A 176 9.99 -40.38 24.31
N MET A 177 10.73 -39.43 24.90
CA MET A 177 12.10 -39.65 25.33
C MET A 177 12.05 -40.51 26.60
N GLY A 178 12.80 -41.60 26.63
CA GLY A 178 12.78 -42.56 27.73
C GLY A 178 13.35 -41.97 29.02
N SER A 179 12.96 -42.52 30.17
CA SER A 179 13.44 -42.19 31.53
C SER A 179 13.07 -40.80 32.08
N GLY A 180 12.66 -40.75 33.36
CA GLY A 180 12.46 -39.48 34.08
C GLY A 180 13.76 -38.67 34.25
N ALA A 181 14.90 -39.35 34.22
CA ALA A 181 16.25 -38.82 34.23
C ALA A 181 16.48 -37.86 33.05
N ASN A 182 16.11 -38.28 31.84
CA ASN A 182 16.19 -37.44 30.65
C ASN A 182 15.29 -36.21 30.77
N TRP A 183 14.08 -36.35 31.33
CA TRP A 183 13.14 -35.24 31.43
C TRP A 183 13.70 -34.10 32.27
N VAL A 184 14.31 -34.41 33.41
CA VAL A 184 14.96 -33.39 34.26
C VAL A 184 16.04 -32.65 33.49
N SER A 185 16.94 -33.37 32.82
CA SER A 185 18.03 -32.77 32.02
C SER A 185 17.49 -31.85 30.92
N TYR A 186 16.43 -32.25 30.23
CA TYR A 186 15.76 -31.42 29.22
C TYR A 186 15.07 -30.19 29.80
N HIS A 187 14.45 -30.30 30.97
CA HIS A 187 13.86 -29.14 31.66
C HIS A 187 14.94 -28.14 32.08
N LEU A 188 16.04 -28.61 32.67
CA LEU A 188 17.18 -27.76 32.99
C LEU A 188 17.70 -27.06 31.74
N LEU A 189 17.86 -27.79 30.64
CA LEU A 189 18.37 -27.25 29.38
C LEU A 189 17.56 -26.05 28.88
N ILE A 190 16.22 -26.16 28.83
CA ILE A 190 15.37 -25.06 28.37
C ILE A 190 15.31 -23.89 29.37
N HIS A 191 15.25 -24.17 30.68
CA HIS A 191 15.22 -23.10 31.68
C HIS A 191 16.50 -22.26 31.64
N PHE A 192 17.67 -22.91 31.60
CA PHE A 192 18.94 -22.19 31.49
C PHE A 192 19.07 -21.44 30.15
N ALA A 193 18.62 -22.03 29.05
CA ALA A 193 18.73 -21.37 27.74
C ALA A 193 17.83 -20.13 27.64
N LEU A 194 16.62 -20.20 28.23
CA LEU A 194 15.73 -19.05 28.37
C LEU A 194 16.33 -17.96 29.25
N HIS A 195 16.84 -18.31 30.44
CA HIS A 195 17.45 -17.33 31.35
C HIS A 195 18.67 -16.66 30.73
N GLN A 196 19.55 -17.41 30.07
CA GLN A 196 20.68 -16.82 29.35
C GLN A 196 20.20 -15.80 28.31
N TYR A 197 19.18 -16.14 27.50
CA TYR A 197 18.62 -15.20 26.54
C TYR A 197 18.04 -13.96 27.22
N PHE A 198 17.26 -14.13 28.30
CA PHE A 198 16.64 -13.03 29.02
C PHE A 198 17.68 -12.05 29.60
N ILE A 199 18.75 -12.58 30.19
CA ILE A 199 19.85 -11.78 30.73
C ILE A 199 20.55 -11.01 29.61
N GLN A 200 20.97 -11.71 28.55
CA GLN A 200 21.72 -11.10 27.43
C GLN A 200 20.89 -10.05 26.68
N ALA A 201 19.58 -10.26 26.58
CA ALA A 201 18.66 -9.34 25.93
C ALA A 201 18.07 -8.28 26.88
N ASN A 202 18.54 -8.21 28.14
CA ASN A 202 18.07 -7.31 29.20
C ASN A 202 16.54 -7.32 29.35
N ARG A 203 15.95 -8.51 29.44
CA ARG A 203 14.50 -8.71 29.58
C ARG A 203 14.11 -8.64 31.06
N PRO A 204 12.89 -8.17 31.40
CA PRO A 204 12.44 -8.01 32.77
C PRO A 204 11.98 -9.34 33.39
N VAL A 205 12.83 -10.36 33.35
CA VAL A 205 12.61 -11.67 34.00
C VAL A 205 13.58 -11.74 35.18
N PRO A 206 13.15 -12.20 36.37
CA PRO A 206 14.06 -12.37 37.49
C PRO A 206 15.29 -13.19 37.11
N HIS A 207 16.47 -12.68 37.44
CA HIS A 207 17.74 -13.33 37.14
C HIS A 207 18.13 -14.38 38.19
N PHE A 208 17.14 -15.14 38.67
CA PHE A 208 17.39 -16.28 39.54
C PHE A 208 16.49 -17.46 39.19
N LEU A 209 16.94 -18.66 39.53
CA LEU A 209 16.21 -19.92 39.37
C LEU A 209 16.27 -20.73 40.67
N MET A 210 15.10 -21.16 41.14
CA MET A 210 14.96 -22.04 42.31
C MET A 210 14.63 -23.45 41.81
N ILE A 211 15.37 -24.46 42.23
CA ILE A 211 15.18 -25.85 41.81
C ILE A 211 15.10 -26.74 43.04
N ASP A 212 13.99 -27.46 43.17
CA ASP A 212 13.77 -28.38 44.28
C ASP A 212 13.99 -29.82 43.81
N GLN A 213 14.95 -30.48 44.46
CA GLN A 213 15.33 -31.88 44.29
C GLN A 213 15.54 -32.33 42.84
N PRO A 214 16.39 -31.64 42.04
CA PRO A 214 16.64 -32.05 40.66
C PRO A 214 17.19 -33.48 40.54
N THR A 215 17.85 -34.02 41.56
CA THR A 215 18.45 -35.36 41.47
C THR A 215 17.53 -36.51 41.84
N GLN A 216 16.27 -36.26 42.26
CA GLN A 216 15.38 -37.28 42.84
C GLN A 216 15.25 -38.56 41.99
N VAL A 217 15.27 -38.44 40.65
CA VAL A 217 15.16 -39.60 39.75
C VAL A 217 16.40 -40.50 39.80
N TYR A 218 17.58 -39.93 40.02
CA TYR A 218 18.85 -40.65 40.13
C TYR A 218 19.14 -41.07 41.57
N PHE A 219 18.77 -40.22 42.53
CA PHE A 219 19.01 -40.39 43.96
C PHE A 219 17.70 -40.22 44.75
N PRO A 220 16.79 -41.20 44.69
CA PRO A 220 15.58 -41.16 45.48
C PRO A 220 15.91 -41.42 46.96
N PRO A 221 15.04 -40.99 47.92
CA PRO A 221 15.34 -41.04 49.36
C PRO A 221 15.75 -42.42 49.88
N GLU A 222 15.28 -43.51 49.24
CA GLU A 222 15.60 -44.88 49.62
C GLU A 222 17.09 -45.23 49.42
N LYS A 223 17.81 -44.47 48.56
CA LYS A 223 19.26 -44.64 48.37
C LYS A 223 20.09 -43.94 49.45
N ASP A 224 19.52 -42.99 50.20
CA ASP A 224 20.20 -42.26 51.28
C ASP A 224 20.09 -42.99 52.63
N VAL A 225 20.52 -44.26 52.66
CA VAL A 225 20.33 -45.17 53.82
C VAL A 225 20.96 -44.62 55.11
N ASN A 226 22.11 -43.95 54.99
CA ASN A 226 22.85 -43.40 56.13
C ASN A 226 22.47 -41.95 56.45
N ASN A 227 21.54 -41.35 55.69
CA ASN A 227 21.22 -39.93 55.76
C ASN A 227 22.48 -39.04 55.66
N ASP A 228 23.44 -39.43 54.83
CA ASP A 228 24.68 -38.69 54.56
C ASP A 228 24.77 -38.15 53.14
N GLY A 229 23.78 -38.44 52.28
CA GLY A 229 23.71 -37.99 50.89
C GLY A 229 24.74 -38.65 49.99
N SER A 230 25.41 -39.70 50.47
CA SER A 230 26.43 -40.39 49.70
C SER A 230 25.78 -41.15 48.56
N ILE A 231 26.19 -40.80 47.34
CA ILE A 231 25.87 -41.57 46.16
C ILE A 231 26.93 -42.66 46.06
N GLN A 232 26.53 -43.92 46.01
CA GLN A 232 27.48 -45.01 45.78
C GLN A 232 27.95 -44.94 44.32
N GLU A 233 29.26 -45.05 44.08
CA GLU A 233 29.89 -45.00 42.74
C GLU A 233 29.16 -45.90 41.75
N SER A 234 28.25 -45.28 40.99
CA SER A 234 27.29 -45.88 40.09
C SER A 234 27.06 -44.93 38.91
N SER A 235 26.36 -45.40 37.88
CA SER A 235 25.92 -44.54 36.77
C SER A 235 25.15 -43.29 37.24
N ASP A 236 24.45 -43.41 38.37
CA ASP A 236 23.66 -42.32 38.95
C ASP A 236 24.54 -41.20 39.50
N GLU A 237 25.68 -41.51 40.14
CA GLU A 237 26.62 -40.50 40.61
C GLU A 237 27.19 -39.69 39.44
N ILE A 238 27.51 -40.37 38.33
CA ILE A 238 28.02 -39.71 37.12
C ILE A 238 26.97 -38.75 36.54
N ALA A 239 25.70 -39.19 36.47
CA ALA A 239 24.62 -38.36 35.95
C ALA A 239 24.35 -37.15 36.86
N VAL A 240 24.29 -37.35 38.17
CA VAL A 240 24.12 -36.26 39.16
C VAL A 240 25.29 -35.28 39.10
N LYS A 241 26.52 -35.78 38.97
CA LYS A 241 27.71 -34.95 38.77
C LYS A 241 27.61 -34.12 37.49
N LYS A 242 27.22 -34.71 36.36
CA LYS A 242 27.00 -33.98 35.11
C LYS A 242 25.94 -32.88 35.24
N ILE A 243 24.83 -33.14 35.95
CA ILE A 243 23.78 -32.15 36.21
C ILE A 243 24.33 -30.96 37.00
N PHE A 244 24.98 -31.20 38.14
CA PHE A 244 25.53 -30.11 38.95
C PHE A 244 26.69 -29.39 38.24
N ASP A 245 27.54 -30.12 37.53
CA ASP A 245 28.62 -29.52 36.74
C ASP A 245 28.03 -28.57 35.68
N PHE A 246 27.01 -29.01 34.93
CA PHE A 246 26.29 -28.19 33.95
C PHE A 246 25.69 -26.93 34.59
N ILE A 247 25.00 -27.09 35.72
CA ILE A 247 24.36 -25.98 36.44
C ILE A 247 25.41 -24.94 36.86
N VAL A 248 26.49 -25.39 37.50
CA VAL A 248 27.54 -24.49 37.99
C VAL A 248 28.25 -23.82 36.83
N ASP A 249 28.70 -24.57 35.82
CA ASP A 249 29.42 -24.01 34.67
C ASP A 249 28.58 -22.99 33.91
N THR A 250 27.29 -23.30 33.72
CA THR A 250 26.38 -22.39 33.01
C THR A 250 26.09 -21.14 33.84
N THR A 251 25.93 -21.29 35.15
CA THR A 251 25.71 -20.14 36.05
C THR A 251 26.94 -19.23 36.08
N GLU A 252 28.14 -19.81 36.22
CA GLU A 252 29.40 -19.07 36.20
C GLU A 252 29.65 -18.36 34.85
N SER A 253 29.23 -18.97 33.74
CA SER A 253 29.33 -18.35 32.40
C SER A 253 28.50 -17.07 32.25
N LEU A 254 27.50 -16.87 33.12
CA LEU A 254 26.64 -15.67 33.17
C LEU A 254 27.12 -14.66 34.22
N GLU A 255 28.28 -14.92 34.84
CA GLU A 255 28.90 -14.09 35.87
C GLU A 255 27.94 -13.75 37.03
N SER A 256 27.97 -12.52 37.55
CA SER A 256 27.10 -12.06 38.63
C SER A 256 25.67 -11.73 38.19
N ASN A 257 25.30 -12.02 36.94
CA ASN A 257 23.99 -11.70 36.39
C ASN A 257 22.98 -12.85 36.51
N PHE A 258 23.34 -13.98 37.10
CA PHE A 258 22.41 -15.11 37.30
C PHE A 258 22.68 -15.83 38.62
N GLN A 259 21.61 -16.15 39.36
CA GLN A 259 21.70 -16.92 40.60
C GLN A 259 20.87 -18.19 40.51
N VAL A 260 21.46 -19.34 40.86
CA VAL A 260 20.72 -20.60 40.98
C VAL A 260 20.73 -21.04 42.44
N ILE A 261 19.57 -21.38 42.97
CA ILE A 261 19.38 -21.86 44.34
C ILE A 261 18.75 -23.24 44.24
N ILE A 262 19.37 -24.21 44.89
CA ILE A 262 18.99 -25.62 44.81
C ILE A 262 18.84 -26.20 46.20
N THR A 263 17.76 -26.93 46.41
CA THR A 263 17.55 -27.82 47.55
C THR A 263 17.63 -29.26 47.06
N ASP A 264 18.49 -30.08 47.65
CA ASP A 264 18.64 -31.48 47.23
C ASP A 264 19.16 -32.36 48.39
N HIS A 265 18.97 -33.67 48.28
CA HIS A 265 19.57 -34.68 49.16
C HIS A 265 20.94 -35.14 48.66
N ALA A 266 21.20 -35.16 47.36
CA ALA A 266 22.49 -35.58 46.83
C ALA A 266 23.65 -34.72 47.38
N TYR A 267 24.70 -35.36 47.91
CA TYR A 267 25.90 -34.68 48.39
C TYR A 267 27.15 -35.23 47.71
N LEU A 268 27.59 -34.54 46.65
CA LEU A 268 28.79 -34.93 45.91
C LEU A 268 30.07 -34.55 46.66
N ARG A 269 31.05 -35.46 46.67
CA ARG A 269 32.37 -35.23 47.28
C ARG A 269 33.36 -34.62 46.29
N THR A 270 32.89 -33.68 45.48
CA THR A 270 33.72 -32.92 44.54
C THR A 270 33.93 -31.51 45.07
N GLU A 271 35.12 -30.96 44.86
CA GLU A 271 35.47 -29.61 45.34
C GLU A 271 34.51 -28.55 44.77
N LYS A 272 34.21 -28.63 43.47
CA LYS A 272 33.29 -27.72 42.77
C LYS A 272 31.89 -27.71 43.39
N PHE A 273 31.32 -28.88 43.72
CA PHE A 273 30.02 -28.95 44.39
C PHE A 273 30.08 -28.39 45.81
N GLN A 274 31.09 -28.79 46.59
CA GLN A 274 31.23 -28.39 48.00
C GLN A 274 31.38 -26.87 48.18
N GLN A 275 32.03 -26.17 47.24
CA GLN A 275 32.14 -24.71 47.27
C GLN A 275 30.79 -23.99 47.09
N CYS A 276 29.84 -24.63 46.42
CA CYS A 276 28.47 -24.12 46.22
C CYS A 276 27.53 -24.42 47.39
N VAL A 277 27.84 -25.42 48.23
CA VAL A 277 27.02 -25.77 49.40
C VAL A 277 27.05 -24.62 50.41
N ARG A 278 25.87 -24.17 50.83
CA ARG A 278 25.72 -23.12 51.86
C ARG A 278 25.25 -23.67 53.19
N GLU A 279 24.30 -24.60 53.16
CA GLU A 279 23.71 -25.22 54.34
C GLU A 279 23.54 -26.72 54.11
N VAL A 280 23.65 -27.50 55.19
CA VAL A 280 23.41 -28.94 55.18
C VAL A 280 22.41 -29.29 56.28
N TRP A 281 21.20 -29.66 55.87
CA TRP A 281 20.12 -30.03 56.79
C TRP A 281 20.05 -31.55 56.96
N ARG A 282 20.92 -32.07 57.84
CA ARG A 282 21.02 -33.50 58.17
C ARG A 282 21.14 -33.70 59.68
N ASN A 283 20.93 -34.92 60.15
CA ASN A 283 21.16 -35.33 61.54
C ASN A 283 20.42 -34.45 62.59
N GLY A 284 19.16 -34.12 62.31
CA GLY A 284 18.31 -33.31 63.21
C GLY A 284 18.29 -31.82 62.87
N VAL A 285 19.25 -31.32 62.08
CA VAL A 285 19.21 -29.96 61.52
C VAL A 285 18.22 -29.94 60.36
N LYS A 286 17.32 -28.95 60.34
CA LYS A 286 16.25 -28.80 59.33
C LYS A 286 16.27 -27.39 58.74
N LEU A 287 15.75 -27.26 57.50
CA LEU A 287 15.55 -25.96 56.86
C LEU A 287 14.60 -25.07 57.67
N ILE A 288 13.50 -25.67 58.16
CA ILE A 288 12.62 -25.03 59.14
C ILE A 288 13.10 -25.45 60.53
N PRO A 289 13.64 -24.53 61.35
CA PRO A 289 14.10 -24.84 62.70
C PRO A 289 12.98 -25.47 63.55
N GLN A 290 13.30 -26.48 64.35
CA GLN A 290 12.28 -27.21 65.12
C GLN A 290 11.64 -26.35 66.22
N ASP A 291 12.41 -25.45 66.80
CA ASP A 291 11.98 -24.45 67.77
C ASP A 291 10.90 -23.50 67.22
N TRP A 292 10.81 -23.34 65.90
CA TRP A 292 9.72 -22.55 65.29
C TRP A 292 8.38 -23.27 65.32
N LEU A 293 8.37 -24.59 65.42
CA LEU A 293 7.14 -25.39 65.50
C LEU A 293 6.63 -25.50 66.94
N GLU A 294 7.54 -25.60 67.91
CA GLU A 294 7.20 -25.72 69.33
C GLU A 294 6.49 -24.45 69.86
N ASN A 295 6.85 -23.27 69.36
CA ASN A 295 6.21 -22.00 69.74
C ASN A 295 4.76 -21.85 69.23
N VAL A 296 4.31 -22.67 68.27
CA VAL A 296 2.94 -22.62 67.74
C VAL A 296 1.97 -23.44 68.59
N ASP A 297 2.45 -24.48 69.26
CA ASP A 297 1.63 -25.32 70.13
C ASP A 297 1.41 -24.68 71.51
N GLU A 298 2.41 -23.94 72.04
CA GLU A 298 2.26 -23.21 73.32
C GLU A 298 1.28 -22.02 73.24
N GLU A 299 1.11 -21.36 72.09
CA GLU A 299 0.09 -20.29 71.93
C GLU A 299 -1.34 -20.85 71.81
N ASN A 300 -1.50 -22.12 71.44
CA ASN A 300 -2.82 -22.77 71.34
C ASN A 300 -3.27 -23.40 72.66
N GLU A 301 -2.35 -23.87 73.52
CA GLU A 301 -2.70 -24.33 74.88
C GLU A 301 -3.00 -23.20 75.87
N ASN A 302 -2.44 -21.99 75.65
CA ASN A 302 -2.70 -20.82 76.50
C ASN A 302 -3.99 -20.03 76.12
N ASN A 303 -4.77 -20.51 75.15
CA ASN A 303 -6.03 -19.89 74.69
C ASN A 303 -7.29 -20.75 74.95
N ILE A 304 -7.21 -21.75 75.83
CA ILE A 304 -8.36 -22.52 76.36
C ILE A 304 -8.49 -22.28 77.87
#